data_AF-A0AAF0TB10-F1
#
_entry.id   AF-A0AAF0TB10-F1
#
_cell.length_a   1.000
_cell.length_b   1.000
_cell.length_c   1.000
_cell.angle_alpha   90.00
_cell.angle_beta   90.00
_cell.angle_gamma   90.00
#
_symmetry.space_group_name_H-M   'P 1'
#
loop_
_entity.id
_entity.type
_entity.pdbx_description
1 polymer ?
#
loop_
_entity_poly.entity_id
_entity_poly.type
_entity_poly.pdbx_seq_one_letter_code
_entity_poly.pdbx_strand_id
1 'polypeptide(L)'
;MVDEQVKLVPIANVGRIMKQILPPTAKISKEAKETMQECASEFISFVTGEASDKCQKENRRTVNGDDICWALSSLGFDNYAEVMLRYLYKLRDFERLRANQNKLGLNDDDEEAPSAPLEFNIMERVQRRRFN
;
A
#
# COMPACT_ATOMS: atom_id res chain seq x y z
N MET A 1 -28.54 -2.60 -14.61
CA MET A 1 -27.85 -1.96 -13.46
C MET A 1 -27.06 -3.07 -12.83
N VAL A 2 -25.75 -3.13 -13.11
CA VAL A 2 -24.89 -4.17 -12.53
C VAL A 2 -24.83 -3.84 -11.06
N ASP A 3 -25.22 -4.78 -10.19
CA ASP A 3 -24.95 -4.70 -8.76
C ASP A 3 -23.43 -4.59 -8.61
N GLU A 4 -22.96 -3.35 -8.55
CA GLU A 4 -21.59 -3.01 -8.23
C GLU A 4 -21.44 -3.36 -6.76
N GLN A 5 -21.17 -4.65 -6.51
CA GLN A 5 -20.77 -5.13 -5.20
C GLN A 5 -19.62 -4.22 -4.76
N VAL A 6 -19.90 -3.33 -3.82
CA VAL A 6 -18.88 -2.49 -3.20
C VAL A 6 -17.83 -3.46 -2.66
N LYS A 7 -16.69 -3.55 -3.34
CA LYS A 7 -15.61 -4.45 -2.96
C LYS A 7 -14.94 -3.86 -1.73
N LEU A 8 -15.52 -4.18 -0.58
CA LEU A 8 -15.00 -3.79 0.71
C LEU A 8 -13.77 -4.61 1.06
N VAL A 9 -12.73 -3.94 1.57
CA VAL A 9 -11.59 -4.63 2.18
C VAL A 9 -12.04 -5.41 3.42
N PRO A 10 -11.36 -6.49 3.83
CA PRO A 10 -11.81 -7.28 4.99
C PRO A 10 -11.87 -6.45 6.29
N ILE A 11 -13.05 -6.44 6.94
CA ILE A 11 -13.29 -5.67 8.18
C ILE A 11 -12.30 -6.01 9.30
N ALA A 12 -11.84 -7.26 9.35
CA ALA A 12 -10.86 -7.72 10.32
C ALA A 12 -9.50 -7.04 10.13
N ASN A 13 -9.07 -6.85 8.88
CA ASN A 13 -7.80 -6.19 8.56
C ASN A 13 -7.86 -4.70 8.92
N VAL A 14 -8.98 -4.03 8.61
CA VAL A 14 -9.24 -2.65 9.02
C VAL A 14 -9.17 -2.52 10.54
N GLY A 15 -9.90 -3.36 11.27
CA GLY A 15 -9.89 -3.35 12.73
C GLY A 15 -8.50 -3.57 13.35
N ARG A 16 -7.68 -4.46 12.77
CA ARG A 16 -6.31 -4.71 13.22
C ARG A 16 -5.42 -3.48 13.03
N ILE A 17 -5.46 -2.84 11.86
CA ILE A 17 -4.66 -1.64 11.56
C ILE A 17 -5.10 -0.47 12.43
N MET A 18 -6.41 -0.23 12.56
CA MET A 18 -6.94 0.81 13.46
C MET A 18 -6.44 0.63 14.90
N LYS A 19 -6.24 -0.61 15.37
CA LYS A 19 -5.70 -0.88 16.71
C LYS A 19 -4.22 -0.61 16.90
N GLN A 20 -3.41 -0.65 15.84
CA GLN A 20 -1.97 -0.43 15.96
C GLN A 20 -1.60 0.99 16.43
N ILE A 21 -2.47 1.97 16.17
CA ILE A 21 -2.23 3.37 16.55
C ILE A 21 -2.95 3.79 17.84
N LEU A 22 -3.64 2.86 18.50
CA LEU A 22 -4.43 3.12 19.71
C LEU A 22 -3.80 2.44 20.93
N PRO A 23 -4.07 2.93 22.16
CA PRO A 23 -3.67 2.24 23.39
C PRO A 23 -4.21 0.81 23.45
N PRO A 24 -3.49 -0.15 24.06
CA PRO A 24 -3.87 -1.57 24.09
C PRO A 24 -5.27 -1.85 24.66
N THR A 25 -5.73 -1.02 25.60
CA THR A 25 -7.03 -1.17 26.27
C THR A 25 -8.19 -0.50 25.52
N ALA A 26 -7.90 0.29 24.49
CA ALA A 26 -8.94 0.99 23.74
C ALA A 26 -9.87 -0.02 23.05
N LYS A 27 -11.16 0.32 22.93
CA LYS A 27 -12.14 -0.43 22.12
C LYS A 27 -12.48 0.36 20.86
N ILE A 28 -12.85 -0.31 19.77
CA ILE A 28 -13.40 0.33 18.56
C ILE A 28 -14.79 -0.28 18.38
N SER A 29 -15.80 0.57 18.22
CA SER A 29 -17.17 0.12 17.97
C SER A 29 -17.29 -0.61 16.63
N LYS A 30 -18.42 -1.27 16.39
CA LYS A 30 -18.66 -1.94 15.11
C LYS A 30 -18.78 -0.89 14.00
N GLU A 31 -19.55 0.15 14.25
CA GLU A 31 -19.89 1.23 13.32
C GLU A 31 -18.62 1.96 12.88
N ALA A 32 -17.69 2.24 13.80
CA ALA A 32 -16.43 2.89 13.46
C ALA A 32 -15.55 2.03 12.54
N LYS A 33 -15.59 0.70 12.66
CA LYS A 33 -14.86 -0.18 11.74
C LYS A 33 -15.52 -0.19 10.36
N GLU A 34 -16.84 -0.23 10.30
CA GLU A 34 -17.61 -0.23 9.05
C GLU A 34 -17.40 1.09 8.29
N THR A 35 -17.49 2.24 8.97
CA THR A 35 -17.18 3.55 8.36
C THR A 35 -15.75 3.59 7.83
N MET A 36 -14.77 3.13 8.60
CA MET A 36 -13.37 3.12 8.14
C MET A 36 -13.14 2.12 7.01
N GLN A 37 -13.89 1.02 6.94
CA GLN A 37 -13.84 0.05 5.85
C GLN A 37 -14.33 0.67 4.55
N GLU A 38 -15.46 1.38 4.59
CA GLU A 38 -15.99 2.14 3.46
C GLU A 38 -15.00 3.22 3.01
N CYS A 39 -14.48 4.03 3.94
CA CYS A 39 -13.49 5.07 3.63
C CYS A 39 -12.20 4.49 3.02
N ALA A 40 -11.72 3.34 3.52
CA ALA A 40 -10.51 2.71 3.00
C ALA A 40 -10.72 2.18 1.57
N SER A 41 -11.87 1.55 1.30
CA SER A 41 -12.22 1.10 -0.04
C SER A 41 -12.41 2.26 -1.01
N GLU A 42 -13.09 3.32 -0.58
CA GLU A 42 -13.26 4.52 -1.39
C GLU A 42 -11.91 5.21 -1.66
N PHE A 43 -11.02 5.27 -0.67
CA PHE A 43 -9.68 5.82 -0.85
C PHE A 43 -8.89 5.07 -1.94
N ILE A 44 -8.99 3.73 -1.99
CA ILE A 44 -8.35 2.93 -3.04
C ILE A 44 -8.94 3.29 -4.41
N SER A 45 -10.27 3.36 -4.52
CA SER A 45 -10.95 3.75 -5.76
C SER A 45 -10.57 5.16 -6.21
N PHE A 46 -10.53 6.11 -5.27
CA PHE A 46 -10.21 7.50 -5.53
C PHE A 46 -8.78 7.69 -6.05
N VAL A 47 -7.78 7.13 -5.36
CA VAL A 47 -6.37 7.21 -5.79
C VAL A 47 -6.16 6.49 -7.11
N THR A 48 -6.80 5.33 -7.30
CA THR A 48 -6.68 4.55 -8.54
C THR A 48 -7.37 5.29 -9.71
N GLY A 49 -8.47 5.99 -9.46
CA GLY A 49 -9.16 6.83 -10.42
C GLY A 49 -8.26 7.97 -10.91
N GLU A 50 -7.65 8.72 -9.99
CA GLU A 50 -6.72 9.81 -10.32
C GLU A 50 -5.50 9.31 -11.13
N ALA A 51 -4.93 8.17 -10.73
CA ALA A 51 -3.83 7.54 -11.48
C ALA A 51 -4.25 7.07 -12.88
N SER A 52 -5.45 6.49 -12.99
CA SER A 52 -6.04 6.07 -14.26
C SER A 52 -6.25 7.27 -15.20
N ASP A 53 -6.78 8.38 -14.69
CA ASP A 53 -7.00 9.60 -15.46
C ASP A 53 -5.69 10.16 -16.01
N LYS A 54 -4.62 10.20 -15.21
CA LYS A 54 -3.29 10.56 -15.71
C LYS A 54 -2.80 9.60 -16.79
N CYS A 55 -2.86 8.29 -16.53
CA CYS A 55 -2.43 7.28 -17.49
C CYS A 55 -3.13 7.44 -18.85
N GLN A 56 -4.44 7.69 -18.83
CA GLN A 56 -5.24 7.93 -20.04
C GLN A 56 -4.87 9.24 -20.74
N LYS A 57 -4.66 10.34 -19.99
CA LYS A 57 -4.18 11.63 -20.54
C LYS A 57 -2.82 11.49 -21.23
N GLU A 58 -1.98 10.54 -20.80
CA GLU A 58 -0.70 10.19 -21.43
C GLU A 58 -0.83 9.15 -22.56
N ASN A 59 -2.04 8.83 -23.03
CA ASN A 59 -2.33 7.82 -24.05
C ASN A 59 -1.83 6.40 -23.70
N ARG A 60 -1.69 6.09 -22.40
CA ARG A 60 -1.34 4.75 -21.93
C ARG A 60 -2.59 3.99 -21.49
N ARG A 61 -2.59 2.68 -21.73
CA ARG A 61 -3.71 1.76 -21.36
C ARG A 61 -3.44 0.99 -20.06
N THR A 62 -2.24 1.11 -19.50
CA THR A 62 -1.80 0.35 -18.34
C THR A 62 -1.27 1.32 -17.29
N VAL A 63 -1.96 1.38 -16.17
CA VAL A 63 -1.53 2.11 -14.96
C VAL A 63 -0.33 1.39 -14.35
N ASN A 64 0.70 2.13 -13.99
CA ASN A 64 1.90 1.59 -13.36
C ASN A 64 2.13 2.19 -11.95
N GLY A 65 3.20 1.76 -11.27
CA GLY A 65 3.51 2.26 -9.92
C GLY A 65 3.87 3.75 -9.85
N ASP A 66 4.42 4.32 -10.93
CA ASP A 66 4.77 5.74 -10.98
C ASP A 66 3.49 6.61 -11.05
N ASP A 67 2.43 6.11 -11.69
CA ASP A 67 1.12 6.76 -11.72
C ASP A 67 0.48 6.85 -10.34
N ILE A 68 0.57 5.77 -9.56
CA ILE A 68 0.09 5.74 -8.17
C ILE A 68 0.87 6.74 -7.30
N CYS A 69 2.21 6.76 -7.42
CA CYS A 69 3.03 7.71 -6.67
C CYS A 69 2.69 9.17 -7.01
N TRP A 70 2.47 9.45 -8.31
CA TRP A 70 2.04 10.77 -8.74
C TRP A 70 0.65 11.13 -8.21
N ALA A 71 -0.32 10.22 -8.28
CA ALA A 71 -1.68 10.46 -7.81
C ALA A 71 -1.69 10.81 -6.32
N LEU A 72 -0.92 10.08 -5.50
CA LEU A 72 -0.76 10.40 -4.08
C LEU A 72 -0.25 11.82 -3.86
N SER A 73 0.78 12.26 -4.60
CA SER A 73 1.27 13.66 -4.51
C SER A 73 0.25 14.68 -5.02
N SER A 74 -0.40 14.42 -6.15
CA SER A 74 -1.43 15.31 -6.73
C SER A 74 -2.59 15.56 -5.76
N LEU A 75 -2.95 14.53 -4.99
CA LEU A 75 -4.02 14.56 -4.00
C LEU A 75 -3.57 15.10 -2.62
N GLY A 76 -2.31 15.52 -2.47
CA GLY A 76 -1.78 16.11 -1.23
C GLY A 76 -1.28 15.11 -0.19
N PHE A 77 -1.06 13.85 -0.56
CA PHE A 77 -0.50 12.79 0.30
C PHE A 77 1.02 12.64 0.11
N ASP A 78 1.77 13.75 0.03
CA ASP A 78 3.19 13.76 -0.33
C ASP A 78 4.08 12.88 0.56
N ASN A 79 3.80 12.86 1.86
CA ASN A 79 4.50 12.01 2.83
C ASN A 79 4.32 10.51 2.53
N TYR A 80 3.17 10.12 1.98
CA TYR A 80 2.91 8.75 1.54
C TYR A 80 3.50 8.48 0.15
N ALA A 81 3.44 9.46 -0.76
CA ALA A 81 4.05 9.37 -2.08
C ALA A 81 5.57 9.11 -1.99
N GLU A 82 6.28 9.83 -1.13
CA GLU A 82 7.72 9.66 -0.91
C GLU A 82 8.06 8.25 -0.38
N VAL A 83 7.26 7.74 0.54
CA VAL A 83 7.42 6.37 1.07
C VAL A 83 7.13 5.33 -0.01
N MET A 84 6.05 5.51 -0.78
CA MET A 84 5.64 4.60 -1.84
C MET A 84 6.70 4.53 -2.95
N LEU A 85 7.28 5.67 -3.33
CA LEU A 85 8.33 5.73 -4.35
C LEU A 85 9.58 4.93 -3.91
N ARG A 86 10.01 5.06 -2.66
CA ARG A 86 11.10 4.24 -2.10
C ARG A 86 10.78 2.75 -2.13
N TYR A 87 9.53 2.38 -1.82
CA TYR A 87 9.10 0.99 -1.89
C TYR A 87 9.14 0.46 -3.33
N LEU A 88 8.64 1.24 -4.29
CA LEU A 88 8.64 0.90 -5.71
C LEU A 88 10.06 0.65 -6.25
N TYR A 89 11.04 1.47 -5.86
CA TYR A 89 12.44 1.24 -6.25
C TYR A 89 12.98 -0.09 -5.71
N LYS A 90 12.75 -0.37 -4.42
CA LYS A 90 13.19 -1.63 -3.80
C LYS A 90 12.54 -2.85 -4.45
N LEU A 91 11.25 -2.77 -4.80
CA LEU A 91 10.54 -3.84 -5.50
C LEU A 91 11.18 -4.11 -6.87
N ARG A 92 11.44 -3.06 -7.65
CA ARG A 92 12.09 -3.18 -8.97
C ARG A 92 13.49 -3.79 -8.87
N ASP A 93 14.28 -3.41 -7.86
CA ASP A 93 15.61 -3.99 -7.64
C ASP A 93 15.55 -5.46 -7.23
N PHE A 94 14.59 -5.82 -6.38
CA PHE A 94 14.35 -7.22 -6.00
C PHE A 94 13.93 -8.07 -7.22
N GLU A 95 13.02 -7.58 -8.05
CA GLU A 95 12.61 -8.26 -9.28
C GLU A 95 13.78 -8.46 -10.26
N ARG A 96 14.67 -7.47 -10.38
CA ARG A 96 15.90 -7.58 -11.20
C ARG A 96 16.85 -8.65 -10.66
N LEU A 97 17.08 -8.70 -9.34
CA LEU A 97 17.94 -9.71 -8.72
C LEU A 97 17.39 -11.11 -8.96
N ARG A 98 16.08 -11.30 -8.72
CA ARG A 98 15.40 -12.59 -8.95
C ARG A 98 15.47 -13.02 -10.42
N ALA A 99 15.28 -12.09 -11.36
CA ALA A 99 15.40 -12.38 -12.79
C ALA A 99 16.84 -12.78 -13.18
N ASN A 100 17.86 -12.22 -12.52
CA ASN A 100 19.26 -12.58 -12.75
C ASN A 100 19.60 -13.95 -12.16
N GLN A 101 19.10 -14.30 -10.98
CA GLN A 101 19.27 -15.63 -10.37
C GLN A 101 18.65 -16.73 -11.25
N ASN A 102 17.43 -16.51 -11.74
CA ASN A 102 16.78 -17.45 -12.66
C ASN A 102 17.55 -17.63 -13.98
N LYS A 103 18.27 -16.61 -14.46
CA LYS A 103 19.13 -16.72 -15.67
C LYS A 103 20.43 -17.46 -15.42
N LEU A 104 20.92 -17.47 -14.18
CA LEU A 104 22.17 -18.13 -13.79
C LEU A 104 21.97 -19.62 -13.44
N GLY A 105 20.72 -20.11 -13.41
CA GLY A 105 20.43 -21.54 -13.19
C GLY A 105 20.85 -22.06 -11.82
N LEU A 106 21.05 -21.18 -10.85
CA LEU A 106 21.31 -21.53 -9.46
C LEU A 106 19.95 -21.90 -8.83
N ASN A 107 19.62 -23.19 -8.85
CA ASN A 107 18.53 -23.74 -8.05
C ASN A 107 19.05 -23.86 -6.62
N ASP A 108 18.75 -22.87 -5.78
CA ASP A 108 18.84 -23.07 -4.34
C ASP A 108 17.51 -23.68 -3.89
N ASP A 109 17.48 -25.01 -3.85
CA ASP A 109 16.60 -25.74 -2.93
C ASP A 109 16.94 -25.23 -1.51
N ASP A 110 15.94 -24.70 -0.79
CA ASP A 110 16.00 -24.20 0.60
C ASP A 110 16.45 -22.74 0.88
N GLU A 111 15.96 -21.73 0.16
CA GLU A 111 15.77 -20.40 0.76
C GLU A 111 14.29 -20.14 1.08
N GLU A 112 13.96 -20.22 2.36
CA GLU A 112 12.71 -19.74 2.94
C GLU A 112 12.44 -18.34 2.38
N ALA A 113 11.35 -18.18 1.60
CA ALA A 113 10.86 -16.87 1.18
C ALA A 113 10.89 -15.97 2.42
N PRO A 114 11.56 -14.79 2.40
CA PRO A 114 11.87 -14.08 3.62
C PRO A 114 10.57 -13.87 4.40
N SER A 115 10.43 -14.63 5.48
CA SER A 115 9.28 -14.64 6.39
C SER A 115 9.29 -13.43 7.32
N ALA A 116 9.91 -12.34 6.88
CA ALA A 116 9.75 -11.05 7.52
C ALA A 116 8.48 -10.40 6.93
N PRO A 117 7.43 -10.16 7.74
CA PRO A 117 6.63 -8.98 7.48
C PRO A 117 7.68 -7.86 7.34
N LEU A 118 7.73 -7.17 6.21
CA LEU A 118 8.47 -5.92 6.11
C LEU A 118 7.97 -5.09 7.28
N GLU A 119 8.70 -5.07 8.39
CA GLU A 119 8.24 -4.50 9.64
C GLU A 119 8.01 -3.03 9.34
N PHE A 120 6.75 -2.72 9.13
CA PHE A 120 6.26 -1.41 8.76
C PHE A 120 6.19 -0.57 10.03
N ASN A 121 7.34 -0.41 10.67
CA ASN A 121 7.56 0.56 11.75
C ASN A 121 7.78 1.97 11.17
N ILE A 122 7.09 2.30 10.07
CA ILE A 122 7.10 3.65 9.50
C ILE A 122 6.44 4.62 10.49
N MET A 123 5.43 4.17 11.24
CA MET A 123 4.86 4.95 12.35
C MET A 123 5.86 5.16 13.50
N GLU A 124 6.67 4.17 13.85
CA GLU A 124 7.72 4.34 14.87
C GLU A 124 8.78 5.37 14.43
N ARG A 125 9.18 5.39 13.15
CA ARG A 125 10.18 6.33 12.64
C ARG A 125 9.65 7.76 12.50
N VAL A 126 8.36 7.93 12.20
CA VAL A 126 7.72 9.25 12.15
C VAL A 126 7.47 9.80 13.56
N GLN A 127 7.11 8.95 14.53
CA GLN A 127 6.99 9.37 15.94
C GLN A 127 8.35 9.70 16.58
N ARG A 128 9.43 8.98 16.23
CA ARG A 128 10.79 9.28 16.75
C ARG A 128 11.36 10.62 16.28
N ARG A 129 10.93 11.15 15.14
CA ARG A 129 11.35 12.49 14.66
C ARG A 129 10.56 13.65 15.26
N ARG A 130 9.50 13.38 16.03
CA ARG A 130 8.67 14.43 16.64
C ARG A 130 9.05 14.73 18.10
N PHE A 131 10.03 14.02 18.66
CA PHE A 131 10.48 14.14 20.06
C PHE A 131 12.01 14.23 20.25
N ASN A 132 12.76 14.62 19.22
CA ASN A 132 14.16 15.06 19.35
C ASN A 132 14.32 16.42 18.71
#